data_AF-A0A442LZU6-F1
#
_entry.id   AF-A0A442LZU6-F1
#
_cell.length_a   1.000
_cell.length_b   1.000
_cell.length_c   1.000
_cell.angle_alpha   90.00
_cell.angle_beta   90.00
_cell.angle_gamma   90.00
#
_symmetry.space_group_name_H-M   'P 1'
#
loop_
_entity.id
_entity.type
_entity.pdbx_description
1 polymer ?
#
loop_
_entity_poly.entity_id
_entity_poly.type
_entity_poly.pdbx_seq_one_letter_code
_entity_poly.pdbx_strand_id
1 'polypeptide(L)'
;MPLNAHFADTAPTSSALTAYDEHCMLTYIRLLDASADGADWREVARTVLHIDPEQEPERAFRAWATHLARARWMSRNEDWRQSARLRRR
;
A
#
# COMPACT_ATOMS: atom_id res chain seq x y z
N MET A 1 -15.74 2.31 -15.97
CA MET A 1 -14.29 2.59 -15.87
C MET A 1 -13.60 1.29 -15.50
N PRO A 2 -12.56 0.84 -16.22
CA PRO A 2 -12.18 -0.57 -16.26
C PRO A 2 -11.63 -1.07 -14.92
N LEU A 3 -11.95 -2.31 -14.59
CA LEU A 3 -11.66 -3.04 -13.35
C LEU A 3 -10.18 -3.38 -13.11
N ASN A 4 -9.23 -2.71 -13.77
CA ASN A 4 -7.81 -3.04 -13.64
C ASN A 4 -6.93 -1.78 -13.71
N ALA A 5 -7.02 -0.93 -12.69
CA ALA A 5 -5.91 -0.03 -12.41
C ALA A 5 -4.78 -0.89 -11.84
N HIS A 6 -3.81 -1.25 -12.68
CA HIS A 6 -2.64 -2.01 -12.24
C HIS A 6 -1.92 -1.20 -11.16
N PHE A 7 -1.99 -1.67 -9.92
CA PHE A 7 -1.17 -1.16 -8.84
C PHE A 7 0.30 -1.44 -9.16
N ALA A 8 1.20 -0.53 -8.77
CA ALA A 8 2.61 -0.68 -9.08
C ALA A 8 3.18 -1.95 -8.45
N ASP A 9 4.10 -2.60 -9.15
CA ASP A 9 4.73 -3.84 -8.66
C ASP A 9 5.66 -3.57 -7.47
N THR A 10 6.18 -2.34 -7.36
CA THR A 10 7.06 -1.92 -6.27
C THR A 10 6.73 -0.52 -5.79
N ALA A 11 6.78 -0.33 -4.48
CA ALA A 11 6.65 0.99 -3.87
C ALA A 11 7.88 1.88 -4.15
N PRO A 12 7.72 3.22 -4.10
CA PRO A 12 8.84 4.15 -4.13
C PRO A 12 9.82 3.91 -2.97
N THR A 13 11.11 4.09 -3.24
CA THR A 13 12.20 3.99 -2.24
C THR A 13 12.81 5.35 -1.87
N SER A 14 12.21 6.46 -2.34
CA SER A 14 12.67 7.83 -2.05
C SER A 14 12.74 8.13 -0.54
N SER A 15 13.69 8.94 -0.11
CA SER A 15 13.80 9.42 1.28
C SER A 15 12.74 10.46 1.66
N ALA A 16 11.93 10.93 0.70
CA ALA A 16 10.83 11.86 0.90
C ALA A 16 9.50 11.27 0.40
N LEU A 17 8.38 11.87 0.81
CA LEU A 17 7.06 11.53 0.28
C LEU A 17 6.97 11.89 -1.20
N THR A 18 6.37 11.00 -1.98
CA THR A 18 6.15 11.18 -3.41
C THR A 18 4.66 11.40 -3.71
N ALA A 19 4.33 11.93 -4.90
CA ALA A 19 2.95 12.03 -5.34
C ALA A 19 2.24 10.65 -5.41
N TYR A 20 3.01 9.58 -5.66
CA TYR A 20 2.51 8.21 -5.60
C TYR A 20 2.07 7.83 -4.18
N ASP A 21 2.87 8.19 -3.17
CA ASP A 21 2.54 7.93 -1.76
C ASP A 21 1.25 8.68 -1.34
N GLU A 22 1.05 9.91 -1.83
CA GLU A 22 -0.19 10.65 -1.59
C GLU A 22 -1.40 9.97 -2.23
N HIS A 23 -1.26 9.42 -3.43
CA HIS A 23 -2.35 8.72 -4.11
C HIS A 23 -2.68 7.38 -3.44
N CYS A 24 -1.67 6.69 -2.94
CA CYS A 24 -1.80 5.37 -2.31
C CYS A 24 -2.09 5.43 -0.80
N MET A 25 -2.44 6.60 -0.27
CA MET A 25 -2.59 6.83 1.17
C MET A 25 -3.56 5.83 1.84
N LEU A 26 -4.73 5.64 1.25
CA LEU A 26 -5.73 4.71 1.78
C LEU A 26 -5.24 3.25 1.70
N THR A 27 -4.55 2.89 0.62
CA THR A 27 -3.94 1.58 0.45
C THR A 27 -2.93 1.30 1.55
N TYR A 28 -2.04 2.25 1.87
CA TYR A 28 -1.07 2.11 2.95
C TYR A 28 -1.72 1.93 4.33
N ILE A 29 -2.80 2.66 4.63
CA ILE A 29 -3.54 2.46 5.88
C ILE A 29 -4.10 1.03 5.94
N ARG A 30 -4.75 0.55 4.88
CA ARG A 30 -5.29 -0.82 4.82
C ARG A 30 -4.21 -1.89 4.95
N LEU A 31 -3.03 -1.68 4.36
CA LEU A 31 -1.88 -2.58 4.51
C LEU A 31 -1.39 -2.65 5.96
N LEU A 32 -1.35 -1.50 6.65
CA LEU A 32 -0.95 -1.43 8.06
C LEU A 32 -1.97 -2.12 8.97
N ASP A 33 -3.26 -1.86 8.77
CA ASP A 33 -4.33 -2.47 9.55
C ASP A 33 -4.33 -4.00 9.36
N ALA A 34 -4.32 -4.48 8.12
CA ALA A 34 -4.26 -5.92 7.83
C ALA A 34 -2.99 -6.59 8.40
N SER A 35 -1.85 -5.89 8.38
CA SER A 35 -0.62 -6.39 9.02
C SER A 35 -0.72 -6.41 10.55
N ALA A 36 -1.47 -5.52 11.17
CA ALA A 36 -1.69 -5.50 12.62
C ALA A 36 -2.63 -6.63 13.05
N ASP A 37 -3.62 -6.95 12.21
CA ASP A 37 -4.57 -8.06 12.40
C ASP A 37 -3.98 -9.43 12.07
N GLY A 38 -2.73 -9.49 11.56
CA GLY A 38 -2.05 -10.74 11.21
C GLY A 38 -2.60 -11.42 9.96
N ALA A 39 -3.23 -10.67 9.05
CA ALA A 39 -3.80 -11.19 7.81
C ALA A 39 -2.74 -11.84 6.89
N ASP A 40 -3.15 -12.86 6.13
CA ASP A 40 -2.29 -13.47 5.10
C ASP A 40 -2.02 -12.47 3.98
N TRP A 41 -0.75 -12.35 3.60
CA TRP A 41 -0.31 -11.47 2.52
C TRP A 41 -1.04 -11.73 1.19
N ARG A 42 -1.45 -12.97 0.92
CA ARG A 42 -2.21 -13.35 -0.30
C ARG A 42 -3.59 -12.70 -0.32
N GLU A 43 -4.29 -12.74 0.80
CA GLU A 43 -5.60 -12.09 0.94
C GLU A 43 -5.47 -10.58 0.77
N VAL A 44 -4.45 -10.00 1.40
CA VAL A 44 -4.15 -8.56 1.30
C VAL A 44 -3.78 -8.17 -0.14
N ALA A 45 -2.95 -8.95 -0.83
CA ALA A 45 -2.59 -8.68 -2.22
C ALA A 45 -3.84 -8.69 -3.13
N ARG A 46 -4.74 -9.65 -2.94
CA ARG A 46 -5.98 -9.75 -3.74
C ARG A 46 -6.98 -8.64 -3.44
N THR A 47 -7.18 -8.32 -2.16
CA THR A 47 -8.26 -7.42 -1.72
C THR A 47 -7.86 -5.95 -1.69
N VAL A 48 -6.61 -5.65 -1.32
CA VAL A 48 -6.09 -4.30 -1.15
C VAL A 48 -5.30 -3.83 -2.38
N LEU A 49 -4.49 -4.71 -2.98
CA LEU A 49 -3.65 -4.36 -4.15
C LEU A 49 -4.28 -4.78 -5.48
N HIS A 50 -5.37 -5.55 -5.44
CA HIS A 50 -6.04 -6.10 -6.62
C HIS A 50 -5.12 -6.92 -7.53
N ILE A 51 -4.16 -7.65 -6.93
CA ILE A 51 -3.27 -8.58 -7.63
C ILE A 51 -3.61 -10.00 -7.18
N ASP A 52 -3.88 -10.90 -8.11
CA ASP A 52 -4.19 -12.29 -7.79
C ASP A 52 -2.90 -13.08 -7.49
N PRO A 53 -2.65 -13.50 -6.23
CA PRO A 53 -1.45 -14.24 -5.86
C PRO A 53 -1.40 -15.67 -6.43
N GLU A 54 -2.51 -16.23 -6.92
CA GLU A 54 -2.50 -17.56 -7.53
C GLU A 54 -2.11 -17.50 -9.02
N GLN A 55 -2.44 -16.38 -9.69
CA GLN A 55 -2.09 -16.16 -11.09
C GLN A 55 -0.71 -15.50 -11.23
N GLU A 56 -0.37 -14.58 -10.32
CA GLU A 56 0.86 -13.77 -10.37
C GLU A 56 1.58 -13.73 -9.00
N PRO A 57 2.01 -14.88 -8.45
CA PRO A 57 2.51 -15.00 -7.08
C PRO A 57 3.70 -14.08 -6.77
N GLU A 58 4.68 -14.02 -7.67
CA GLU A 58 5.88 -13.19 -7.46
C GLU A 58 5.56 -11.70 -7.46
N ARG A 59 4.70 -11.27 -8.38
CA ARG A 59 4.26 -9.88 -8.51
C ARG A 59 3.43 -9.47 -7.28
N ALA A 60 2.47 -10.31 -6.88
CA ALA A 60 1.64 -10.11 -5.70
C ALA A 60 2.48 -9.97 -4.43
N PHE A 61 3.43 -10.89 -4.22
CA PHE A 61 4.29 -10.87 -3.05
C PHE A 61 5.19 -9.63 -3.04
N ARG A 62 5.82 -9.28 -4.17
CA ARG A 62 6.69 -8.11 -4.29
C ARG A 62 5.93 -6.81 -4.02
N ALA A 63 4.74 -6.67 -4.59
CA ALA A 63 3.89 -5.51 -4.36
C ALA A 63 3.51 -5.41 -2.88
N TRP A 64 3.01 -6.50 -2.28
CA TRP A 64 2.68 -6.52 -0.85
C TRP A 64 3.87 -6.13 0.03
N ALA A 65 5.02 -6.77 -0.16
CA ALA A 65 6.18 -6.57 0.70
C ALA A 65 6.72 -5.14 0.64
N THR A 66 6.88 -4.60 -0.58
CA THR A 66 7.47 -3.27 -0.77
C THR A 66 6.53 -2.15 -0.32
N HIS A 67 5.23 -2.27 -0.57
CA HIS A 67 4.25 -1.26 -0.14
C HIS A 67 3.98 -1.32 1.37
N LEU A 68 3.99 -2.51 1.98
CA LEU A 68 3.92 -2.62 3.45
C LEU A 68 5.18 -2.02 4.10
N ALA A 69 6.36 -2.27 3.54
CA ALA A 69 7.59 -1.65 4.01
C ALA A 69 7.54 -0.12 3.89
N ARG A 70 7.05 0.40 2.76
CA ARG A 70 6.86 1.84 2.54
C ARG A 70 5.87 2.45 3.52
N ALA A 71 4.72 1.80 3.72
CA ALA A 71 3.71 2.22 4.69
C ALA A 71 4.25 2.26 6.13
N ARG A 72 5.07 1.28 6.51
CA ARG A 72 5.76 1.24 7.82
C ARG A 72 6.83 2.31 7.96
N TRP A 73 7.57 2.62 6.90
CA TRP A 73 8.50 3.74 6.90
C TRP A 73 7.75 5.05 7.10
N MET A 74 6.67 5.27 6.35
CA MET A 74 5.81 6.44 6.53
C MET A 74 5.28 6.51 7.95
N SER A 75 4.71 5.44 8.52
CA SER A 75 4.13 5.43 9.88
C SER A 75 5.07 5.87 11.01
N ARG A 76 6.38 5.83 10.78
CA ARG A 76 7.44 6.29 11.70
C ARG A 76 7.86 7.74 11.47
N ASN A 77 7.57 8.31 10.30
CA ASN A 77 7.77 9.73 10.03
C ASN A 77 6.52 10.50 10.48
N GLU A 78 6.68 11.40 11.46
CA GLU A 78 5.59 11.89 12.31
C GLU A 78 4.47 12.70 11.58
N ASP A 79 4.69 13.10 10.31
CA ASP A 79 3.87 14.13 9.65
C ASP A 79 2.81 13.66 8.63
N TRP A 80 2.81 12.41 8.16
CA TRP A 80 1.87 12.01 7.07
C TRP A 80 0.43 11.73 7.54
N ARG A 81 0.21 11.43 8.84
CA ARG A 81 -1.14 11.24 9.40
C ARG A 81 -1.92 12.55 9.50
N GLN A 82 -1.23 13.69 9.65
CA GLN A 82 -1.85 15.02 9.70
C GLN A 82 -2.35 15.44 8.31
N SER A 83 -1.57 15.16 7.25
CA SER A 83 -1.94 15.46 5.86
C SER A 83 -3.12 14.62 5.34
N ALA A 84 -3.28 13.38 5.82
CA ALA A 84 -4.46 12.55 5.49
C ALA A 84 -5.78 13.07 6.09
N ARG A 85 -5.74 13.80 7.22
CA ARG A 85 -6.93 14.32 7.92
C ARG A 85 -7.43 15.65 7.35
N LEU A 86 -6.57 16.42 6.68
CA LEU A 86 -6.86 17.77 6.18
C LEU A 86 -7.64 17.83 4.86
N ARG A 87 -7.82 16.71 4.14
CA ARG A 87 -8.53 16.67 2.83
C ARG A 87 -10.01 16.27 2.90
N ARG A 88 -10.64 16.31 4.08
CA ARG A 88 -12.11 16.10 4.28
C ARG A 88 -12.89 17.40 4.59
N ARG A 89 -12.42 18.56 4.12
CA ARG A 89 -13.21 19.80 4.10
C ARG A 89 -13.28 20.36 2.70
#